data_AF-A0A6B1DW27-F1
#
_entry.id   AF-A0A6B1DW27-F1
#
_cell.length_a   1.000
_cell.length_b   1.000
_cell.length_c   1.000
_cell.angle_alpha   90.00
_cell.angle_beta   90.00
_cell.angle_gamma   90.00
#
_symmetry.space_group_name_H-M   'P 1'
#
loop_
_entity.id
_entity.type
_entity.pdbx_description
1 polymer ?
#
loop_
_entity_poly.entity_id
_entity_poly.type
_entity_poly.pdbx_seq_one_letter_code
_entity_poly.pdbx_strand_id
1 'polypeptide(L)'
;MEVIQTIYTHDKFTESPRYWSPESENYAAASQLISALRAGWRLALPQARAHEIWNGGSRARTIYEFTLIRGSRLMIMPVLANPFVERYLIQNDIRVIFDAVEDRVGEFD
;
A
#
# COMPACT_ATOMS: atom_id res chain seq x y z
N MET A 1 -38.51 -9.43 -17.12
CA MET A 1 -37.23 -9.12 -17.80
C MET A 1 -36.32 -8.56 -16.72
N GLU A 2 -35.54 -9.43 -16.07
CA GLU A 2 -34.69 -9.03 -14.95
C GLU A 2 -33.37 -8.48 -15.50
N VAL A 3 -33.08 -7.24 -15.15
CA VAL A 3 -31.79 -6.60 -15.40
C VAL A 3 -30.83 -7.12 -14.35
N ILE A 4 -29.95 -8.04 -14.73
CA ILE A 4 -28.81 -8.43 -13.90
C ILE A 4 -27.85 -7.25 -13.88
N GLN A 5 -27.98 -6.37 -12.87
CA GLN A 5 -26.92 -5.43 -12.54
C GLN A 5 -25.75 -6.24 -12.00
N THR A 6 -24.71 -6.41 -12.80
CA THR A 6 -23.41 -6.90 -12.33
C THR A 6 -22.86 -5.89 -11.34
N ILE A 7 -23.15 -6.10 -10.05
CA ILE A 7 -22.61 -5.30 -8.95
C ILE A 7 -21.12 -5.61 -8.89
N TYR A 8 -20.28 -4.66 -9.29
CA TYR A 8 -18.82 -4.73 -9.13
C TYR A 8 -18.51 -5.02 -7.66
N THR A 9 -18.17 -6.27 -7.36
CA THR A 9 -18.18 -6.82 -6.01
C THR A 9 -16.87 -6.48 -5.29
N HIS A 10 -16.63 -5.19 -5.05
CA HIS A 10 -15.46 -4.76 -4.27
C HIS A 10 -15.60 -5.08 -2.78
N ASP A 11 -16.84 -5.21 -2.28
CA ASP A 11 -17.10 -5.45 -0.85
C ASP A 11 -16.55 -6.81 -0.37
N LYS A 12 -16.72 -7.85 -1.20
CA LYS A 12 -16.30 -9.22 -0.88
C LYS A 12 -14.80 -9.41 -0.72
N PHE A 13 -13.98 -8.56 -1.35
CA PHE A 13 -12.51 -8.73 -1.32
C PHE A 13 -11.91 -8.41 0.05
N THR A 14 -12.64 -7.71 0.92
CA THR A 14 -12.21 -7.39 2.29
C THR A 14 -12.93 -8.19 3.37
N GLU A 15 -13.87 -9.08 3.01
CA GLU A 15 -14.64 -9.88 3.98
C GLU A 15 -13.78 -10.92 4.71
N SER A 16 -12.76 -11.46 4.02
CA SER A 16 -11.75 -12.33 4.64
C SER A 16 -10.47 -11.54 4.91
N PRO A 17 -9.99 -11.48 6.15
CA PRO A 17 -8.76 -10.77 6.47
C PRO A 17 -7.59 -11.43 5.74
N ARG A 18 -6.79 -10.61 5.06
CA ARG A 18 -5.52 -11.02 4.47
C ARG A 18 -4.39 -10.38 5.25
N TYR A 19 -3.49 -11.20 5.74
CA TYR A 19 -2.32 -10.74 6.48
C TYR A 19 -1.13 -10.61 5.56
N TRP A 20 -0.19 -9.75 5.95
CA TRP A 20 1.08 -9.56 5.28
C TRP A 20 2.18 -9.73 6.33
N SER A 21 3.31 -10.32 5.94
CA SER A 21 4.54 -10.29 6.71
C SER A 21 5.73 -10.10 5.77
N PRO A 22 6.77 -9.36 6.19
CA PRO A 22 7.94 -9.08 5.37
C PRO A 22 8.71 -10.34 4.99
N GLU A 23 8.58 -11.43 5.76
CA GLU A 23 9.21 -12.72 5.46
C GLU A 23 8.52 -13.49 4.34
N SER A 24 7.26 -13.16 4.02
CA SER A 24 6.45 -13.88 3.03
C SER A 24 6.35 -13.15 1.69
N GLU A 25 6.19 -11.83 1.74
CA GLU A 25 5.98 -11.00 0.55
C GLU A 25 6.70 -9.65 0.72
N ASN A 26 7.41 -9.20 -0.32
CA ASN A 26 8.12 -7.92 -0.27
C ASN A 26 7.18 -6.70 -0.18
N TYR A 27 5.99 -6.80 -0.77
CA TYR A 27 5.03 -5.69 -0.84
C TYR A 27 3.62 -6.17 -0.55
N ALA A 28 2.90 -5.40 0.25
CA ALA A 28 1.50 -5.65 0.57
C ALA A 28 0.55 -5.06 -0.50
N ALA A 29 -0.62 -5.68 -0.62
CA ALA A 29 -1.77 -5.13 -1.32
C ALA A 29 -2.61 -4.22 -0.40
N ALA A 30 -3.48 -3.40 -1.01
CA ALA A 30 -4.42 -2.56 -0.27
C ALA A 30 -5.31 -3.34 0.72
N SER A 31 -5.75 -4.55 0.36
CA SER A 31 -6.58 -5.38 1.23
C SER A 31 -5.85 -5.82 2.51
N GLN A 32 -4.54 -6.02 2.45
CA GLN A 32 -3.73 -6.33 3.63
C GLN A 32 -3.57 -5.09 4.52
N LEU A 33 -3.41 -3.88 3.95
CA LEU A 33 -3.43 -2.64 4.73
C LEU A 33 -4.76 -2.46 5.46
N ILE A 34 -5.89 -2.63 4.76
CA ILE A 34 -7.23 -2.56 5.36
C ILE A 34 -7.36 -3.58 6.50
N SER A 35 -6.91 -4.81 6.28
CA SER A 35 -6.94 -5.87 7.29
C SER A 35 -6.11 -5.52 8.51
N ALA A 36 -4.92 -4.94 8.33
CA ALA A 36 -4.08 -4.48 9.43
C ALA A 36 -4.77 -3.35 10.23
N LEU A 37 -5.33 -2.36 9.55
CA LEU A 37 -6.06 -1.25 10.20
C LEU A 37 -7.26 -1.77 11.01
N ARG A 38 -8.04 -2.71 10.45
CA ARG A 38 -9.14 -3.38 11.17
C ARG A 38 -8.66 -4.21 12.35
N ALA A 39 -7.47 -4.81 12.27
CA ALA A 39 -6.83 -5.56 13.35
C ALA A 39 -6.20 -4.67 14.45
N GLY A 40 -6.51 -3.37 14.44
CA GLY A 40 -6.11 -2.41 15.47
C GLY A 40 -4.75 -1.76 15.25
N TRP A 41 -4.10 -2.00 14.10
CA TRP A 41 -2.94 -1.20 13.71
C TRP A 41 -3.39 0.20 13.34
N ARG A 42 -2.60 1.20 13.69
CA ARG A 42 -2.85 2.60 13.38
C ARG A 42 -1.61 3.20 12.77
N LEU A 43 -1.77 4.25 11.97
CA LEU A 43 -0.63 5.04 11.54
C LEU A 43 0.07 5.63 12.77
N ALA A 44 1.39 5.43 12.87
CA ALA A 44 2.19 6.03 13.91
C ALA A 44 2.29 7.56 13.72
N LEU A 45 2.28 8.00 12.46
CA LEU A 45 2.31 9.40 12.03
C LEU A 45 1.43 9.55 10.79
N PRO A 46 0.82 10.73 10.54
CA PRO A 46 0.02 11.00 9.35
C PRO A 46 0.91 11.21 8.12
N GLN A 47 1.82 10.27 7.86
CA GLN A 47 2.74 10.31 6.73
C GLN A 47 3.01 8.91 6.18
N ALA A 48 3.28 8.86 4.88
CA ALA A 48 3.79 7.68 4.19
C ALA A 48 5.04 8.05 3.40
N ARG A 49 6.07 7.20 3.43
CA ARG A 49 7.22 7.37 2.52
C ARG A 49 6.87 6.75 1.18
N ALA A 50 7.25 7.41 0.09
CA ALA A 50 7.04 6.92 -1.26
C ALA A 50 8.36 6.75 -1.98
N HIS A 51 8.55 5.57 -2.57
CA HIS A 51 9.65 5.31 -3.47
C HIS A 51 9.18 4.51 -4.68
N GLU A 52 9.95 4.56 -5.75
CA GLU A 52 9.67 3.84 -6.98
C GLU A 52 10.52 2.59 -7.10
N ILE A 53 9.90 1.49 -7.55
CA ILE A 53 10.59 0.26 -7.90
C ILE A 53 10.51 0.03 -9.41
N TRP A 54 11.63 -0.40 -9.98
CA TRP A 54 11.78 -0.71 -11.40
C TRP A 54 12.02 -2.20 -11.55
N ASN A 55 11.06 -2.92 -12.13
CA ASN A 55 11.16 -4.37 -12.33
C ASN A 55 11.53 -4.72 -13.79
N GLY A 56 12.27 -3.83 -14.46
CA GLY A 56 12.59 -3.90 -15.89
C GLY A 56 11.54 -3.22 -16.78
N GLY A 57 12.01 -2.45 -17.78
CA GLY A 57 11.16 -1.70 -18.71
C GLY A 57 10.95 -0.23 -18.31
N SER A 58 9.99 0.43 -18.97
CA SER A 58 9.77 1.88 -18.86
C SER A 58 8.72 2.31 -17.82
N ARG A 59 8.24 1.39 -16.98
CA ARG A 59 7.20 1.68 -15.98
C ARG A 59 7.69 1.37 -14.58
N ALA A 60 7.90 2.42 -13.80
CA ALA A 60 8.05 2.32 -12.36
C ALA A 60 6.73 1.93 -11.68
N ARG A 61 6.82 1.32 -10.50
CA ARG A 61 5.70 1.16 -9.58
C ARG A 61 6.00 1.91 -8.29
N THR A 62 5.07 2.73 -7.83
CA THR A 62 5.20 3.42 -6.55
C THR A 62 4.85 2.49 -5.39
N ILE A 63 5.65 2.53 -4.34
CA ILE A 63 5.41 1.85 -3.06
C ILE A 63 5.22 2.92 -1.99
N TYR A 64 4.17 2.78 -1.18
CA TYR A 64 3.94 3.60 0.00
C TYR A 64 4.29 2.80 1.26
N GLU A 65 5.30 3.25 2.00
CA GLU A 65 5.64 2.68 3.29
C GLU A 65 4.89 3.38 4.41
N PHE A 66 3.98 2.64 5.04
CA PHE A 66 3.25 3.11 6.21
C PHE A 66 3.93 2.64 7.49
N THR A 67 4.26 3.58 8.39
CA THR A 67 4.67 3.23 9.75
C THR A 67 3.41 2.97 10.58
N LEU A 68 3.19 1.72 10.98
CA LEU A 68 2.05 1.27 11.76
C LEU A 68 2.44 0.95 13.20
N ILE A 69 1.57 1.27 14.14
CA ILE A 69 1.71 0.96 15.58
C ILE A 69 0.49 0.20 16.10
N ARG A 70 0.73 -0.79 16.97
CA ARG A 70 -0.30 -1.50 17.73
C ARG A 70 0.23 -1.89 19.11
N GLY A 71 -0.20 -1.20 20.15
CA GLY A 71 0.38 -1.33 21.49
C GLY A 71 1.85 -0.90 21.49
N SER A 72 2.75 -1.78 21.92
CA SER A 72 4.21 -1.57 21.89
C SER A 72 4.88 -2.02 20.60
N ARG A 73 4.12 -2.52 19.61
CA ARG A 73 4.68 -3.04 18.35
C ARG A 73 4.64 -1.98 17.26
N LEU A 74 5.74 -1.87 16.53
CA LEU A 74 5.86 -1.07 15.32
C LEU A 74 6.06 -1.99 14.11
N MET A 75 5.54 -1.57 12.96
CA MET A 75 5.70 -2.26 11.68
C MET A 75 5.83 -1.23 10.56
N ILE A 76 6.77 -1.42 9.66
CA ILE A 76 6.80 -0.70 8.38
C ILE A 76 6.10 -1.60 7.36
N MET A 77 5.01 -1.11 6.78
CA MET A 77 4.22 -1.85 5.81
C MET A 77 4.36 -1.21 4.43
N PRO A 78 5.16 -1.79 3.52
CA PRO A 78 5.26 -1.34 2.14
C PRO A 78 4.01 -1.79 1.37
N VAL A 79 3.28 -0.85 0.78
CA VAL A 79 2.02 -1.12 0.07
C VAL A 79 2.13 -0.66 -1.38
N LEU A 80 1.79 -1.54 -2.32
CA LEU A 80 1.73 -1.20 -3.75
C LEU A 80 0.70 -0.10 -4.00
N ALA A 81 1.12 0.95 -4.70
CA ALA A 81 0.22 2.00 -5.16
C ALA A 81 -0.89 1.42 -6.04
N ASN A 82 -2.10 1.89 -5.77
CA ASN A 82 -3.29 1.63 -6.57
C ASN A 82 -4.33 2.71 -6.25
N PRO A 83 -5.42 2.83 -7.05
CA PRO A 83 -6.41 3.88 -6.85
C PRO A 83 -7.07 3.89 -5.47
N PHE A 84 -7.13 2.75 -4.77
CA PHE A 84 -7.65 2.72 -3.39
C PHE A 84 -6.66 3.36 -2.42
N VAL A 85 -5.37 3.00 -2.50
CA VAL A 85 -4.34 3.54 -1.60
C VAL A 85 -4.18 5.05 -1.80
N GLU A 86 -4.18 5.51 -3.05
CA GLU A 86 -4.12 6.93 -3.37
C GLU A 86 -5.31 7.71 -2.80
N ARG A 87 -6.53 7.18 -2.96
CA ARG A 87 -7.72 7.77 -2.32
C ARG A 87 -7.63 7.75 -0.80
N TYR A 88 -7.12 6.67 -0.21
CA TYR A 88 -6.94 6.57 1.24
C TYR A 88 -5.99 7.65 1.76
N LEU A 89 -4.86 7.89 1.07
CA LEU A 89 -3.93 8.97 1.41
C LEU A 89 -4.61 10.35 1.41
N ILE A 90 -5.38 10.65 0.35
CA ILE A 90 -6.09 11.93 0.20
C ILE A 90 -7.18 12.10 1.27
N GLN A 91 -8.03 11.08 1.46
CA GLN A 91 -9.18 11.16 2.35
C GLN A 91 -8.81 11.26 3.83
N ASN A 92 -7.62 10.80 4.20
CA ASN A 92 -7.12 10.81 5.58
C ASN A 92 -6.03 11.86 5.82
N ASP A 93 -5.82 12.78 4.87
CA ASP A 93 -4.80 13.84 4.93
C ASP A 93 -3.41 13.31 5.29
N ILE A 94 -3.04 12.18 4.69
CA ILE A 94 -1.74 11.53 4.93
C ILE A 94 -0.70 12.17 4.02
N ARG A 95 0.30 12.80 4.62
CA ARG A 95 1.38 13.44 3.89
C ARG A 95 2.28 12.40 3.22
N VAL A 96 2.44 12.49 1.90
CA VAL A 96 3.42 11.68 1.19
C VAL A 96 4.78 12.37 1.20
N ILE A 97 5.81 11.65 1.64
CA ILE A 97 7.20 12.08 1.58
C ILE A 97 7.87 11.22 0.52
N PHE A 98 8.25 11.82 -0.60
CA PHE A 98 9.01 11.12 -1.63
C PHE A 98 10.47 11.01 -1.20
N ASP A 99 11.01 9.80 -1.26
CA ASP A 99 12.45 9.62 -1.10
C ASP A 99 13.16 10.31 -2.28
N ALA A 100 14.28 10.98 -2.00
CA ALA A 100 15.11 11.56 -3.05
C ALA A 100 15.55 10.42 -3.97
N VAL A 101 15.30 10.57 -5.27
CA VAL A 101 15.75 9.61 -6.28
C VAL A 101 17.27 9.49 -6.14
N GLU A 102 17.78 8.36 -5.65
CA GLU A 102 19.17 8.02 -5.90
C GLU A 102 19.28 7.86 -7.41
N ASP A 103 19.96 8.81 -8.07
CA ASP A 103 20.43 8.67 -9.45
C ASP A 103 21.23 7.37 -9.53
N ARG A 104 20.56 6.28 -9.83
CA ARG A 104 21.22 5.05 -10.24
C ARG A 104 21.71 5.31 -11.66
N VAL A 105 22.94 5.82 -11.72
CA VAL A 105 23.81 5.72 -12.90
C VAL A 105 23.93 4.23 -13.22
N GLY A 106 22.96 3.73 -14.00
CA GLY A 106 22.99 2.41 -14.58
C GLY A 106 23.82 2.48 -15.86
N GLU A 107 25.09 2.15 -15.70
CA GLU A 107 26.01 1.69 -16.73
C GLU A 107 25.24 0.77 -17.71
N PHE A 108 25.12 1.22 -18.96
CA PHE A 108 24.77 0.34 -20.07
C PHE A 108 26.09 -0.26 -20.57
N ASP A 109 26.34 -1.53 -20.24
CA ASP A 109 27.31 -2.37 -20.95
C ASP A 109 26.73 -2.80 -22.31
#